data_AF-A0A5R2MVL7-F1
#
_entry.id   AF-A0A5R2MVL7-F1
#
_cell.length_a   1.000
_cell.length_b   1.000
_cell.length_c   1.000
_cell.angle_alpha   90.00
_cell.angle_beta   90.00
_cell.angle_gamma   90.00
#
_symmetry.space_group_name_H-M   'P 1'
#
loop_
_entity.id
_entity.type
_entity.pdbx_description
1 polymer ?
#
loop_
_entity_poly.entity_id
_entity_poly.type
_entity_poly.pdbx_seq_one_letter_code
_entity_poly.pdbx_strand_id
1 'polypeptide(L)'
;VENRSRQPGANLYLIADTNGQILTGNVQALEPGVIDTEGWTTEPFSYKRFGEGELDRLRSGASDQTTSPSTGDNAVQAEGEKGHNAIALVLRLPNQMILLVGRDLGEP
;
A
#
# COMPACT_ATOMS: atom_id res chain seq x y z
N VAL A 1 -15.75 11.57 -18.07
CA VAL A 1 -14.62 12.11 -17.28
C VAL A 1 -14.30 11.29 -16.04
N GLU A 2 -15.09 10.26 -15.69
CA GLU A 2 -14.79 9.23 -14.67
C GLU A 2 -13.45 8.50 -14.84
N ASN A 3 -12.92 8.38 -16.06
CA ASN A 3 -11.79 7.48 -16.35
C ASN A 3 -10.39 8.07 -16.08
N ARG A 4 -10.30 9.29 -15.51
CA ARG A 4 -9.05 9.90 -15.05
C ARG A 4 -8.82 9.79 -13.53
N SER A 5 -9.77 9.19 -12.79
CA SER A 5 -9.67 8.99 -11.33
C SER A 5 -8.82 7.79 -10.92
N ARG A 6 -8.34 7.00 -11.88
CA ARG A 6 -7.26 6.05 -11.64
C ARG A 6 -5.96 6.81 -11.84
N GLN A 7 -5.34 7.35 -10.79
CA GLN A 7 -3.91 7.62 -10.83
C GLN A 7 -3.13 6.46 -10.18
N PRO A 8 -3.03 5.28 -10.82
CA PRO A 8 -2.03 4.29 -10.48
C PRO A 8 -0.66 4.86 -10.88
N GLY A 9 0.33 4.65 -10.02
CA GLY A 9 1.70 5.09 -10.29
C GLY A 9 2.28 6.11 -9.30
N ALA A 10 1.80 6.09 -8.05
CA ALA A 10 2.61 6.67 -6.99
C ALA A 10 3.95 5.91 -6.88
N ASN A 11 5.03 6.66 -6.77
CA ASN A 11 6.33 6.05 -6.48
C ASN A 11 6.35 5.65 -5.01
N LEU A 12 6.95 4.50 -4.73
CA LEU A 12 7.14 3.96 -3.39
C LEU A 12 8.62 4.06 -3.06
N TYR A 13 8.93 4.46 -1.84
CA TYR A 13 10.28 4.41 -1.32
C TYR A 13 10.27 4.19 0.18
N LEU A 14 11.20 3.38 0.65
CA LEU A 14 11.50 3.23 2.07
C LEU A 14 12.95 2.85 2.27
N ILE A 15 13.43 3.15 3.46
CA ILE A 15 14.72 2.72 3.98
C ILE A 15 14.43 1.88 5.22
N ALA A 16 15.03 0.71 5.27
CA ALA A 16 14.98 -0.19 6.42
C ALA A 16 16.39 -0.50 6.93
N ASP A 17 16.48 -0.94 8.17
CA ASP A 17 17.72 -1.42 8.76
C ASP A 17 18.07 -2.85 8.28
N THR A 18 19.14 -3.41 8.86
CA THR A 18 19.61 -4.77 8.56
C THR A 18 18.62 -5.87 8.95
N ASN A 19 17.72 -5.58 9.89
CA ASN A 19 16.70 -6.49 10.40
C ASN A 19 15.36 -6.34 9.64
N GLY A 20 15.31 -5.44 8.65
CA GLY A 20 14.10 -5.14 7.91
C GLY A 20 13.14 -4.18 8.62
N GLN A 21 13.56 -3.56 9.73
CA GLN A 21 12.77 -2.54 10.40
C GLN A 21 12.76 -1.26 9.58
N ILE A 22 11.57 -0.78 9.22
CA ILE A 22 11.41 0.46 8.45
C ILE A 22 11.89 1.65 9.30
N LEU A 23 12.85 2.40 8.77
CA LEU A 23 13.41 3.61 9.37
C LEU A 23 12.70 4.87 8.85
N THR A 24 12.43 4.93 7.54
CA THR A 24 11.73 6.05 6.90
C THR A 24 11.17 5.64 5.54
N GLY A 25 10.19 6.36 5.00
CA GLY A 25 9.59 6.09 3.70
C GLY A 25 8.19 6.67 3.57
N ASN A 26 7.57 6.46 2.41
CA ASN A 26 6.15 6.76 2.19
C ASN A 26 5.24 5.53 2.39
N VAL A 27 5.83 4.39 2.70
CA VAL A 27 5.15 3.13 3.02
C VAL A 27 5.15 2.95 4.53
N GLN A 28 3.99 2.60 5.09
CA GLN A 28 3.81 2.31 6.50
C GLN A 28 4.11 0.85 6.83
N ALA A 29 3.66 -0.07 5.98
CA ALA A 29 3.88 -1.49 6.15
C ALA A 29 3.98 -2.18 4.79
N LEU A 30 4.76 -3.25 4.75
CA LEU A 30 4.94 -4.13 3.61
C LEU A 30 4.55 -5.55 3.97
N GLU A 31 4.22 -6.32 2.94
CA GLU A 31 4.16 -7.77 3.05
C GLU A 31 5.51 -8.35 3.54
N PRO A 32 5.49 -9.32 4.47
CA PRO A 32 6.70 -10.01 4.90
C PRO A 32 7.45 -10.65 3.73
N GLY A 33 8.78 -10.59 3.73
CA GLY A 33 9.60 -11.21 2.68
C GLY A 33 9.93 -10.32 1.48
N VAL A 34 9.21 -9.20 1.30
CA VAL A 34 9.45 -8.28 0.16
C VAL A 34 10.88 -7.74 0.14
N ILE A 35 11.41 -7.37 1.30
CA ILE A 35 12.76 -6.80 1.46
C ILE A 35 13.86 -7.85 1.70
N ASP A 36 13.47 -9.12 1.82
CA ASP A 36 14.43 -10.21 2.08
C ASP A 36 15.22 -10.54 0.81
N THR A 37 14.54 -10.45 -0.35
CA THR A 37 15.12 -10.73 -1.66
C THR A 37 15.63 -9.44 -2.29
N GLU A 38 16.94 -9.37 -2.54
CA GLU A 38 17.54 -8.24 -3.26
C GLU A 38 17.22 -8.32 -4.77
N GLY A 39 17.08 -7.16 -5.40
CA GLY A 39 16.73 -7.03 -6.81
C GLY A 39 15.26 -6.67 -7.01
N TRP A 40 14.77 -6.91 -8.22
CA TRP A 40 13.36 -6.65 -8.55
C TRP A 40 12.46 -7.72 -7.92
N THR A 41 11.34 -7.29 -7.34
CA THR A 41 10.30 -8.20 -6.86
C THR A 41 9.72 -8.97 -8.03
N THR A 42 9.66 -10.29 -7.91
CA THR A 42 9.19 -11.19 -8.99
C THR A 42 7.69 -11.15 -9.16
N GLU A 43 6.95 -10.91 -8.08
CA GLU A 43 5.49 -10.82 -8.05
C GLU A 43 5.07 -9.48 -7.42
N PRO A 44 3.88 -8.95 -7.79
CA PRO A 44 3.30 -7.83 -7.07
C PRO A 44 3.07 -8.17 -5.60
N PHE A 45 3.41 -7.24 -4.71
CA PHE A 45 3.20 -7.41 -3.26
C PHE A 45 2.23 -6.36 -2.74
N SER A 46 1.53 -6.70 -1.65
CA SER A 46 0.64 -5.77 -0.96
C SER A 46 1.39 -4.82 -0.03
N TYR A 47 0.98 -3.55 0.01
CA TYR A 47 1.51 -2.57 0.96
C TYR A 47 0.43 -1.66 1.56
N LYS A 48 0.76 -1.05 2.71
CA LYS A 48 -0.02 0.02 3.34
C LYS A 48 0.74 1.32 3.25
N ARG A 49 0.11 2.38 2.75
CA ARG A 49 0.76 3.69 2.60
C ARG A 49 0.71 4.50 3.90
N PHE A 50 1.76 5.29 4.15
CA PHE A 50 1.77 6.21 5.27
C PHE A 50 0.70 7.30 5.10
N GLY A 51 -0.14 7.51 6.13
CA GLY A 51 -1.24 8.50 6.11
C GLY A 51 -2.55 8.01 5.49
N GLU A 52 -2.58 6.79 4.94
CA GLU A 52 -3.78 6.23 4.31
C GLU A 52 -4.88 5.86 5.32
N GLY A 53 -4.52 5.22 6.43
CA GLY A 53 -5.51 4.79 7.42
C GLY A 53 -6.33 5.93 8.04
N GLU A 54 -5.85 7.17 7.98
CA GLU A 54 -6.60 8.36 8.40
C GLU A 54 -7.46 8.92 7.26
N LEU A 55 -6.91 8.98 6.05
CA LEU A 55 -7.63 9.35 4.83
C LEU A 55 -8.81 8.42 4.55
N ASP A 56 -8.64 7.11 4.76
CA ASP A 56 -9.70 6.11 4.57
C ASP A 56 -10.82 6.25 5.61
N ARG A 57 -10.48 6.49 6.89
CA ARG A 57 -11.49 6.79 7.93
C ARG A 57 -12.27 8.06 7.62
N LEU A 58 -11.59 9.11 7.16
CA LEU A 58 -12.22 10.38 6.76
C LEU A 58 -13.17 10.18 5.57
N ARG A 59 -12.79 9.32 4.61
CA ARG A 59 -13.64 8.95 3.45
C ARG A 59 -14.83 8.11 3.87
N SER A 60 -14.61 7.08 4.67
CA SER A 60 -15.64 6.15 5.16
C SER A 60 -16.69 6.86 6.03
N GLY A 61 -16.29 7.85 6.82
CA GLY A 61 -17.22 8.66 7.62
C GLY A 61 -18.06 9.65 6.80
N ALA A 62 -17.67 9.99 5.57
CA ALA A 62 -18.43 10.88 4.68
C ALA A 62 -19.47 10.15 3.83
N SER A 63 -19.34 8.82 3.65
CA SER A 63 -20.29 7.98 2.91
C SER A 63 -21.58 7.63 3.66
N ASP A 64 -21.68 7.95 4.95
CA ASP A 64 -22.82 7.57 5.82
C ASP A 64 -24.00 8.58 5.81
N GLN A 65 -24.08 9.44 4.80
CA GLN A 65 -25.07 10.53 4.77
C GLN A 65 -25.88 10.64 3.48
N THR A 66 -26.08 9.55 2.74
CA THR A 66 -27.18 9.47 1.74
C THR A 66 -27.47 8.02 1.40
N THR A 67 -28.31 7.32 2.19
CA THR A 67 -29.45 6.49 1.74
C THR A 67 -29.99 5.60 2.87
N SER A 68 -31.32 5.56 3.00
CA SER A 68 -32.15 4.82 3.95
C SER A 68 -31.85 3.31 4.09
N PRO A 69 -32.27 2.66 5.20
CA PRO A 69 -31.89 1.29 5.50
C PRO A 69 -32.68 0.31 4.63
N SER A 70 -31.97 -0.57 3.92
CA SER A 70 -32.59 -1.77 3.35
C SER A 70 -31.74 -2.99 3.63
N THR A 71 -32.35 -3.87 4.41
CA THR A 71 -32.04 -5.25 4.75
C THR A 71 -31.37 -6.06 3.64
N GLY A 72 -30.29 -6.78 3.96
CA GLY A 72 -29.80 -7.90 3.15
C GLY A 72 -28.29 -8.09 3.23
N ASP A 73 -27.87 -9.19 3.84
CA ASP A 73 -26.61 -9.90 3.62
C ASP A 73 -25.27 -9.20 3.99
N ASN A 74 -24.75 -9.59 5.15
CA ASN A 74 -23.33 -9.46 5.51
C ASN A 74 -22.46 -10.28 4.54
N ALA A 75 -21.90 -9.67 3.50
CA ALA A 75 -20.79 -10.28 2.75
C ALA A 75 -19.93 -9.34 1.90
N VAL A 76 -19.96 -8.01 2.04
CA VAL A 76 -19.06 -7.14 1.25
C VAL A 76 -18.67 -5.87 2.01
N GLN A 77 -17.98 -6.01 3.13
CA GLN A 77 -17.30 -4.89 3.81
C GLN A 77 -15.89 -5.31 4.23
N ALA A 78 -15.11 -5.78 3.25
CA ALA A 78 -13.66 -5.90 3.33
C ALA A 78 -12.98 -5.09 2.21
N GLU A 79 -13.68 -4.11 1.63
CA GLU A 79 -13.16 -3.27 0.56
C GLU A 79 -12.45 -1.99 1.05
N GLY A 80 -12.40 -1.76 2.37
CA GLY A 80 -11.60 -0.68 3.00
C GLY A 80 -10.18 -1.10 3.39
N GLU A 81 -9.81 -2.38 3.18
CA GLU A 81 -8.44 -2.89 3.35
C GLU A 81 -7.89 -3.42 2.02
N LYS A 82 -8.21 -2.75 0.91
CA LYS A 82 -7.58 -3.04 -0.38
C LYS A 82 -6.09 -2.70 -0.28
N GLY A 83 -5.28 -3.68 0.11
CA GLY A 83 -3.83 -3.60 0.04
C GLY A 83 -3.46 -3.19 -1.38
N HIS A 84 -2.72 -2.10 -1.50
CA HIS A 84 -2.24 -1.64 -2.80
C HIS A 84 -1.20 -2.62 -3.30
N ASN A 85 -1.27 -2.98 -4.59
CA ASN A 85 -0.26 -3.83 -5.18
C ASN A 85 0.88 -2.99 -5.77
N ALA A 86 2.11 -3.44 -5.58
CA ALA A 86 3.29 -2.75 -6.07
C ALA A 86 4.35 -3.70 -6.62
N ILE A 87 5.20 -3.17 -7.51
CA ILE A 87 6.47 -3.80 -7.89
C ILE A 87 7.60 -2.89 -7.41
N ALA A 88 8.67 -3.46 -6.87
CA ALA A 88 9.79 -2.68 -6.37
C ALA A 88 11.15 -3.30 -6.69
N LEU A 89 12.17 -2.46 -6.57
CA LEU A 89 13.57 -2.81 -6.57
C LEU A 89 14.09 -2.66 -5.15
N VAL A 90 14.64 -3.75 -4.62
CA VAL A 90 15.31 -3.83 -3.32
C VAL A 90 16.81 -3.76 -3.54
N LEU A 91 17.48 -2.87 -2.81
CA LEU A 91 18.92 -2.63 -2.89
C LEU A 91 19.52 -2.73 -1.49
N ARG A 92 20.60 -3.49 -1.34
CA ARG A 92 21.38 -3.53 -0.10
C ARG A 92 22.52 -2.50 -0.18
N LEU A 93 22.51 -1.55 0.74
CA LEU A 93 23.53 -0.50 0.82
C LEU A 93 24.81 -1.01 1.51
N PRO A 94 25.98 -0.38 1.30
CA PRO A 94 27.24 -0.83 1.90
C PRO A 94 27.24 -0.90 3.43
N ASN A 95 26.36 -0.15 4.09
CA ASN A 95 26.16 -0.16 5.54
C ASN A 95 25.07 -1.14 5.99
N GLN A 96 24.76 -2.15 5.17
CA GLN A 96 23.75 -3.19 5.42
C GLN A 96 22.30 -2.69 5.51
N MET A 97 22.05 -1.39 5.34
CA MET A 97 20.69 -0.86 5.21
C MET A 97 20.04 -1.32 3.91
N ILE A 98 18.72 -1.35 3.90
CA ILE A 98 17.93 -1.76 2.75
C ILE A 98 17.21 -0.53 2.20
N LEU A 99 17.34 -0.27 0.91
CA LEU A 99 16.56 0.72 0.18
C LEU A 99 15.59 -0.03 -0.73
N LEU A 100 14.30 0.26 -0.63
CA LEU A 100 13.30 -0.23 -1.57
C LEU A 100 12.72 0.97 -2.32
N VAL A 101 12.68 0.85 -3.65
CA VAL A 101 12.07 1.85 -4.54
C VAL A 101 11.12 1.11 -5.48
N GLY A 102 9.86 1.51 -5.52
CA GLY A 102 8.85 0.82 -6.30
C GLY A 102 7.82 1.72 -6.94
N ARG A 103 6.87 1.08 -7.60
CA ARG A 103 5.75 1.74 -8.24
C ARG A 103 4.47 1.02 -7.87
N ASP A 104 3.49 1.83 -7.51
CA ASP A 104 2.13 1.40 -7.28
C ASP A 104 1.46 0.95 -8.58
N LEU A 105 0.86 -0.23 -8.56
CA LEU A 105 0.07 -0.81 -9.64
C LEU A 105 -1.43 -0.53 -9.50
N GLY A 106 -1.86 -0.05 -8.34
CA GLY A 106 -3.26 0.23 -8.00
C GLY A 106 -3.95 -0.94 -7.29
N GLU A 107 -5.29 -0.84 -7.17
CA GLU A 107 -6.13 -1.88 -6.57
C GLU A 107 -6.16 -3.16 -7.45
N PRO A 108 -6.11 -4.37 -6.86
CA PRO A 108 -6.27 -5.65 -7.56
C PRO A 108 -7.64 -5.80 -8.26
#